data_AF-A0A3B9YUF5-F1
#
_entry.id   AF-A0A3B9YUF5-F1
#
_cell.length_a   1.000
_cell.length_b   1.000
_cell.length_c   1.000
_cell.angle_alpha   90.00
_cell.angle_beta   90.00
_cell.angle_gamma   90.00
#
_symmetry.space_group_name_H-M   'P 1'
#
loop_
_entity.id
_entity.type
_entity.pdbx_description
1 polymer ?
#
loop_
_entity_poly.entity_id
_entity_poly.type
_entity_poly.pdbx_seq_one_letter_code
_entity_poly.pdbx_strand_id
1 'polypeptide(L)'
;MSAEDYHKGKHPAFGRANPELAKTAFWTAMVRSGGTASMAIRKFEGSRDMMMGPVWSYHRHGMSLTPLPDGRYIEIAGEHEDGYDPDFYIYNDVIVHDSRGGCQIYTYPKHIFPPTDFHSATLVGTKIYVIGCLGYRHERRPGFTPVHALDIETFEIAEVPTRGAMPGWIYRHTARLDADEIVITGGKAVTLAEGDQQHTANLQTYRLSLKDRVWRRDMDMEG
;
A
#
# COMPACT_ATOMS: atom_id res chain seq x y z
N MET A 1 4.15 -26.03 7.07
CA MET A 1 4.43 -24.94 8.02
C MET A 1 4.21 -25.48 9.42
N SER A 2 5.22 -25.36 10.27
CA SER A 2 5.20 -25.82 11.67
C SER A 2 4.72 -24.72 12.63
N ALA A 3 4.46 -25.07 13.89
CA ALA A 3 4.24 -24.08 14.94
C ALA A 3 5.49 -23.21 15.20
N GLU A 4 6.68 -23.78 15.00
CA GLU A 4 7.94 -23.06 15.10
C GLU A 4 8.06 -21.94 14.03
N ASP A 5 7.70 -22.23 12.78
CA ASP A 5 7.67 -21.23 11.70
C ASP A 5 6.73 -20.07 12.06
N TYR A 6 5.57 -20.40 12.62
CA TYR A 6 4.59 -19.43 13.09
C TYR A 6 5.18 -18.55 14.20
N HIS A 7 5.67 -19.11 15.31
CA HIS A 7 6.18 -18.30 16.42
C HIS A 7 7.39 -17.43 16.03
N LYS A 8 8.23 -17.89 15.09
CA LYS A 8 9.36 -17.12 14.58
C LYS A 8 8.95 -15.95 13.66
N GLY A 9 7.87 -16.11 12.90
CA GLY A 9 7.49 -15.17 11.84
C GLY A 9 6.14 -14.47 12.02
N LYS A 10 5.40 -14.73 13.10
CA LYS A 10 3.99 -14.31 13.21
C LYS A 10 3.78 -12.80 13.15
N HIS A 11 4.73 -11.98 13.56
CA HIS A 11 4.54 -10.54 13.61
C HIS A 11 4.99 -9.85 12.31
N PRO A 12 4.26 -8.81 11.85
CA PRO A 12 4.73 -7.96 10.77
C PRO A 12 5.98 -7.19 11.19
N ALA A 13 6.86 -6.89 10.23
CA ALA A 13 8.11 -6.18 10.49
C ALA A 13 8.51 -5.30 9.31
N PHE A 14 9.11 -4.15 9.62
CA PHE A 14 9.75 -3.29 8.63
C PHE A 14 11.10 -3.86 8.19
N GLY A 15 11.42 -3.66 6.91
CA GLY A 15 12.73 -4.00 6.36
C GLY A 15 13.81 -3.04 6.84
N ARG A 16 15.07 -3.47 6.69
CA ARG A 16 16.30 -2.73 6.98
C ARG A 16 16.99 -2.24 5.72
N ALA A 17 16.59 -2.74 4.55
CA ALA A 17 17.12 -2.39 3.24
C ALA A 17 15.99 -2.15 2.22
N ASN A 18 16.31 -1.49 1.11
CA ASN A 18 15.37 -1.21 0.03
C ASN A 18 15.79 -2.03 -1.21
N PRO A 19 15.09 -3.12 -1.55
CA PRO A 19 14.19 -3.91 -0.69
C PRO A 19 14.97 -4.87 0.25
N GLU A 20 14.31 -5.40 1.28
CA GLU A 20 14.77 -6.57 2.04
C GLU A 20 13.84 -7.76 1.80
N LEU A 21 14.37 -8.88 1.29
CA LEU A 21 13.61 -10.12 1.13
C LEU A 21 13.23 -10.71 2.50
N ALA A 22 11.93 -10.83 2.77
CA ALA A 22 11.42 -11.46 3.99
C ALA A 22 11.70 -12.97 3.97
N LYS A 23 12.46 -13.44 4.97
CA LYS A 23 12.81 -14.85 5.14
C LYS A 23 11.88 -15.54 6.13
N THR A 24 10.57 -15.51 5.86
CA THR A 24 9.53 -16.00 6.76
C THR A 24 8.71 -17.11 6.10
N ALA A 25 8.98 -18.37 6.47
CA ALA A 25 8.19 -19.51 6.00
C ALA A 25 6.69 -19.37 6.34
N PHE A 26 6.39 -18.69 7.45
CA PHE A 26 5.02 -18.33 7.85
C PHE A 26 4.33 -17.45 6.80
N TRP A 27 4.95 -16.35 6.35
CA TRP A 27 4.29 -15.43 5.41
C TRP A 27 4.07 -16.09 4.06
N THR A 28 5.06 -16.83 3.53
CA THR A 28 4.88 -17.57 2.27
C THR A 28 3.73 -18.58 2.36
N ALA A 29 3.57 -19.27 3.49
CA ALA A 29 2.45 -20.19 3.68
C ALA A 29 1.11 -19.45 3.77
N MET A 30 1.07 -18.28 4.43
CA MET A 30 -0.12 -17.43 4.53
C MET A 30 -0.56 -16.91 3.16
N VAL A 31 0.37 -16.46 2.31
CA VAL A 31 0.09 -16.08 0.91
C VAL A 31 -0.52 -17.25 0.15
N ARG A 32 0.09 -18.44 0.23
CA ARG A 32 -0.40 -19.64 -0.48
C ARG A 32 -1.78 -20.10 -0.02
N SER A 33 -2.12 -19.90 1.24
CA SER A 33 -3.40 -20.33 1.79
C SER A 33 -4.50 -19.27 1.75
N GLY A 34 -4.20 -18.04 1.35
CA GLY A 34 -5.15 -16.93 1.51
C GLY A 34 -5.40 -16.56 2.98
N GLY A 35 -4.42 -16.79 3.86
CA GLY A 35 -4.63 -16.81 5.32
C GLY A 35 -4.79 -15.43 5.97
N THR A 36 -5.58 -15.39 7.06
CA THR A 36 -5.74 -14.21 7.92
C THR A 36 -5.04 -14.38 9.28
N ALA A 37 -4.80 -13.26 9.98
CA ALA A 37 -4.30 -13.29 11.37
C ALA A 37 -5.14 -14.23 12.26
N SER A 38 -6.47 -14.08 12.21
CA SER A 38 -7.42 -14.89 12.99
C SER A 38 -7.34 -16.38 12.67
N MET A 39 -7.17 -16.76 11.40
CA MET A 39 -6.98 -18.16 11.00
C MET A 39 -5.68 -18.75 11.58
N ALA A 40 -4.59 -17.99 11.54
CA ALA A 40 -3.32 -18.42 12.09
C ALA A 40 -3.38 -18.55 13.62
N ILE A 41 -3.93 -17.56 14.32
CA ILE A 41 -4.09 -17.58 15.78
C ILE A 41 -4.91 -18.78 16.22
N ARG A 42 -6.09 -19.00 15.62
CA ARG A 42 -6.93 -20.16 15.95
C ARG A 42 -6.20 -21.48 15.76
N LYS A 43 -5.35 -21.57 14.73
CA LYS A 43 -4.62 -22.80 14.41
C LYS A 43 -3.48 -23.09 15.37
N PHE A 44 -2.73 -22.08 15.80
CA PHE A 44 -1.47 -22.28 16.55
C PHE A 44 -1.56 -21.91 18.03
N GLU A 45 -2.42 -20.96 18.39
CA GLU A 45 -2.61 -20.48 19.77
C GLU A 45 -3.98 -20.92 20.34
N GLY A 46 -4.89 -21.38 19.48
CA GLY A 46 -6.28 -21.75 19.84
C GLY A 46 -7.19 -20.54 20.04
N SER A 47 -6.73 -19.54 20.76
CA SER A 47 -7.39 -18.25 21.00
C SER A 47 -6.39 -17.11 21.03
N ARG A 48 -6.85 -15.88 20.76
CA ARG A 48 -6.01 -14.68 20.82
C ARG A 48 -5.64 -14.33 22.26
N ASP A 49 -4.35 -14.14 22.52
CA ASP A 49 -3.87 -13.43 23.70
C ASP A 49 -3.93 -11.91 23.43
N MET A 50 -4.68 -11.16 24.24
CA MET A 50 -4.83 -9.71 24.03
C MET A 50 -3.53 -8.92 24.26
N MET A 51 -2.51 -9.52 24.89
CA MET A 51 -1.19 -8.91 25.05
C MET A 51 -0.28 -9.11 23.83
N MET A 52 -0.66 -9.96 22.87
CA MET A 52 0.15 -10.20 21.68
C MET A 52 0.03 -9.05 20.68
N GLY A 53 1.13 -8.74 20.00
CA GLY A 53 1.12 -7.83 18.85
C GLY A 53 0.37 -8.43 17.64
N PRO A 54 0.14 -7.62 16.60
CA PRO A 54 -0.58 -8.06 15.41
C PRO A 54 0.09 -9.28 14.76
N VAL A 55 -0.70 -10.21 14.26
CA VAL A 55 -0.21 -11.30 13.41
C VAL A 55 -0.27 -10.88 11.94
N TRP A 56 0.81 -11.12 11.20
CA TRP A 56 0.90 -10.81 9.77
C TRP A 56 -0.20 -11.55 9.01
N SER A 57 -0.96 -10.80 8.22
CA SER A 57 -2.12 -11.26 7.48
C SER A 57 -1.91 -11.02 5.98
N TYR A 58 -2.27 -12.01 5.16
CA TYR A 58 -2.25 -11.87 3.71
C TYR A 58 -3.52 -11.19 3.20
N HIS A 59 -4.69 -11.56 3.76
CA HIS A 59 -5.95 -10.95 3.35
C HIS A 59 -6.05 -9.51 3.88
N ARG A 60 -6.05 -8.55 2.95
CA ARG A 60 -5.96 -7.12 3.24
C ARG A 60 -7.00 -6.31 2.47
N HIS A 61 -7.45 -5.22 3.06
CA HIS A 61 -8.19 -4.17 2.38
C HIS A 61 -7.22 -3.11 1.83
N GLY A 62 -7.62 -2.41 0.79
CA GLY A 62 -6.86 -1.26 0.28
C GLY A 62 -5.49 -1.59 -0.32
N MET A 63 -5.16 -2.85 -0.56
CA MET A 63 -3.98 -3.24 -1.35
C MET A 63 -4.22 -3.00 -2.84
N SER A 64 -3.13 -2.87 -3.61
CA SER A 64 -3.19 -2.85 -5.07
C SER A 64 -2.61 -4.13 -5.66
N LEU A 65 -3.17 -4.58 -6.79
CA LEU A 65 -2.66 -5.69 -7.59
C LEU A 65 -2.33 -5.19 -9.00
N THR A 66 -1.09 -5.35 -9.45
CA THR A 66 -0.63 -4.90 -10.76
C THR A 66 -0.06 -6.07 -11.57
N PRO A 67 -0.71 -6.50 -12.66
CA PRO A 67 -0.14 -7.49 -13.57
C PRO A 67 1.03 -6.90 -14.36
N LEU A 68 2.07 -7.69 -14.59
CA LEU A 68 3.23 -7.33 -15.39
C LEU A 68 3.17 -7.99 -16.77
N PRO A 69 3.83 -7.42 -17.80
CA PRO A 69 3.87 -8.00 -19.15
C PRO A 69 4.51 -9.40 -19.23
N ASP A 70 5.38 -9.75 -18.28
CA ASP A 70 6.04 -11.06 -18.22
C ASP A 70 5.23 -12.15 -17.50
N GLY A 71 3.99 -11.83 -17.11
CA GLY A 71 3.06 -12.75 -16.44
C GLY A 71 3.14 -12.74 -14.92
N ARG A 72 4.16 -12.09 -14.32
CA ARG A 72 4.16 -11.84 -12.87
C ARG A 72 3.01 -10.90 -12.50
N TYR A 73 2.67 -10.87 -11.22
CA TYR A 73 1.87 -9.79 -10.65
C TYR A 73 2.44 -9.34 -9.32
N ILE A 74 2.27 -8.05 -9.04
CA ILE A 74 2.78 -7.41 -7.83
C ILE A 74 1.61 -6.94 -6.98
N GLU A 75 1.56 -7.41 -5.74
CA GLU A 75 0.68 -6.87 -4.71
C GLU A 75 1.47 -5.88 -3.85
N ILE A 76 0.86 -4.76 -3.51
CA ILE A 76 1.50 -3.70 -2.71
C ILE A 76 0.61 -3.35 -1.53
N ALA A 77 1.19 -3.47 -0.34
CA ALA A 77 0.70 -2.91 0.91
C ALA A 77 -0.73 -3.35 1.32
N GLY A 78 -1.56 -2.42 1.81
CA GLY A 78 -2.91 -2.66 2.33
C GLY A 78 -2.98 -2.68 3.86
N GLU A 79 -4.20 -2.80 4.40
CA GLU A 79 -4.47 -2.90 5.84
C GLU A 79 -5.21 -4.20 6.19
N HIS A 80 -5.05 -4.66 7.42
CA HIS A 80 -5.87 -5.73 7.99
C HIS A 80 -6.65 -5.19 9.19
N GLU A 81 -7.94 -5.53 9.26
CA GLU A 81 -8.91 -5.11 10.27
C GLU A 81 -9.12 -3.58 10.39
N ASP A 82 -9.97 -3.17 11.34
CA ASP A 82 -10.23 -1.78 11.69
C ASP A 82 -9.37 -1.34 12.90
N GLY A 83 -9.16 -0.04 13.09
CA GLY A 83 -8.26 0.50 14.14
C GLY A 83 -8.57 0.18 15.60
N TYR A 84 -9.71 -0.43 15.92
CA TYR A 84 -10.02 -0.96 17.27
C TYR A 84 -9.66 -2.44 17.44
N ASP A 85 -9.37 -3.14 16.34
CA ASP A 85 -8.97 -4.53 16.36
C ASP A 85 -7.50 -4.66 16.78
N PRO A 86 -7.16 -5.59 17.69
CA PRO A 86 -5.79 -5.78 18.15
C PRO A 86 -4.83 -6.34 17.08
N ASP A 87 -5.34 -6.88 15.97
CA ASP A 87 -4.56 -7.27 14.78
C ASP A 87 -4.51 -6.17 13.71
N PHE A 88 -5.04 -4.97 13.99
CA PHE A 88 -4.96 -3.85 13.06
C PHE A 88 -3.52 -3.53 12.66
N TYR A 89 -3.25 -3.59 11.36
CA TYR A 89 -1.94 -3.27 10.83
C TYR A 89 -2.03 -2.77 9.40
N ILE A 90 -1.34 -1.66 9.11
CA ILE A 90 -1.15 -1.15 7.76
C ILE A 90 0.24 -1.57 7.29
N TYR A 91 0.28 -2.33 6.21
CA TYR A 91 1.49 -2.95 5.68
C TYR A 91 2.21 -1.99 4.73
N ASN A 92 3.51 -2.23 4.56
CA ASN A 92 4.33 -1.59 3.53
C ASN A 92 5.16 -2.64 2.75
N ASP A 93 4.77 -3.91 2.81
CA ASP A 93 5.44 -4.97 2.06
C ASP A 93 4.93 -5.05 0.61
N VAL A 94 5.75 -5.65 -0.24
CA VAL A 94 5.46 -5.90 -1.66
C VAL A 94 5.58 -7.40 -1.91
N ILE A 95 4.54 -8.00 -2.48
CA ILE A 95 4.51 -9.43 -2.80
C ILE A 95 4.59 -9.60 -4.31
N VAL A 96 5.62 -10.29 -4.78
CA VAL A 96 5.83 -10.59 -6.19
C VAL A 96 5.46 -12.04 -6.43
N HIS A 97 4.48 -12.28 -7.28
CA HIS A 97 4.01 -13.61 -7.61
C HIS A 97 4.52 -14.04 -8.99
N ASP A 98 4.96 -15.29 -9.08
CA ASP A 98 5.55 -15.85 -10.30
C ASP A 98 4.53 -16.43 -11.28
N SER A 99 3.22 -16.29 -11.00
CA SER A 99 2.08 -16.92 -11.70
C SER A 99 2.00 -18.46 -11.66
N ARG A 100 2.92 -19.12 -10.96
CA ARG A 100 3.05 -20.58 -10.84
C ARG A 100 2.85 -21.08 -9.40
N GLY A 101 2.36 -20.21 -8.52
CA GLY A 101 2.11 -20.49 -7.10
C GLY A 101 3.30 -20.20 -6.17
N GLY A 102 4.39 -19.65 -6.72
CA GLY A 102 5.49 -19.07 -5.95
C GLY A 102 5.27 -17.58 -5.68
N CYS A 103 5.86 -17.10 -4.58
CA CYS A 103 5.94 -15.68 -4.28
C CYS A 103 7.25 -15.33 -3.58
N GLN A 104 7.65 -14.07 -3.71
CA GLN A 104 8.68 -13.42 -2.91
C GLN A 104 8.04 -12.23 -2.21
N ILE A 105 8.38 -12.03 -0.93
CA ILE A 105 7.84 -10.92 -0.14
C ILE A 105 8.99 -10.00 0.21
N TYR A 106 8.87 -8.73 -0.13
CA TYR A 106 9.85 -7.69 0.12
C TYR A 106 9.33 -6.73 1.17
N THR A 107 10.17 -6.42 2.15
CA THR A 107 9.90 -5.47 3.23
C THR A 107 10.79 -4.26 3.08
N TYR A 108 10.32 -3.13 3.59
CA TYR A 108 10.98 -1.84 3.40
C TYR A 108 11.09 -1.09 4.73
N PRO A 109 12.14 -0.27 4.91
CA PRO A 109 12.20 0.66 6.01
C PRO A 109 11.01 1.62 5.95
N LYS A 110 10.37 1.85 7.10
CA LYS A 110 9.21 2.76 7.24
C LYS A 110 9.45 4.15 6.65
N HIS A 111 10.69 4.65 6.70
CA HIS A 111 11.04 5.98 6.19
C HIS A 111 11.26 6.02 4.67
N ILE A 112 11.39 4.88 4.00
CA ILE A 112 11.52 4.77 2.54
C ILE A 112 10.15 4.52 1.90
N PHE A 113 9.37 3.61 2.49
CA PHE A 113 7.99 3.36 2.10
C PHE A 113 7.13 3.22 3.36
N PRO A 114 6.36 4.26 3.71
CA PRO A 114 5.49 4.21 4.88
C PRO A 114 4.32 3.23 4.71
N PRO A 115 3.70 2.76 5.81
CA PRO A 115 2.44 2.03 5.80
C PRO A 115 1.42 2.68 4.86
N THR A 116 0.91 1.90 3.90
CA THR A 116 0.13 2.42 2.77
C THR A 116 -1.09 1.54 2.50
N ASP A 117 -2.26 2.15 2.36
CA ASP A 117 -3.53 1.50 2.11
C ASP A 117 -4.48 2.43 1.32
N PHE A 118 -5.42 1.82 0.59
CA PHE A 118 -6.39 2.50 -0.27
C PHE A 118 -5.74 3.48 -1.27
N HIS A 119 -4.51 3.19 -1.68
CA HIS A 119 -3.80 3.87 -2.74
C HIS A 119 -4.26 3.39 -4.12
N SER A 120 -3.83 4.09 -5.16
CA SER A 120 -3.84 3.57 -6.52
C SER A 120 -2.43 3.15 -6.94
N ALA A 121 -2.33 2.21 -7.88
CA ALA A 121 -1.06 1.75 -8.45
C ALA A 121 -1.16 1.71 -9.98
N THR A 122 -0.28 2.44 -10.67
CA THR A 122 -0.27 2.53 -12.13
C THR A 122 1.08 2.12 -12.70
N LEU A 123 1.11 1.09 -13.54
CA LEU A 123 2.33 0.67 -14.25
C LEU A 123 2.63 1.62 -15.41
N VAL A 124 3.85 2.15 -15.45
CA VAL A 124 4.38 3.02 -16.51
C VAL A 124 5.84 2.62 -16.79
N GLY A 125 6.07 1.98 -17.94
CA GLY A 125 7.38 1.41 -18.26
C GLY A 125 7.78 0.35 -17.23
N THR A 126 8.95 0.51 -16.61
CA THR A 126 9.46 -0.37 -15.55
C THR A 126 9.04 0.04 -14.13
N LYS A 127 8.14 1.02 -13.99
CA LYS A 127 7.77 1.57 -12.67
C LYS A 127 6.29 1.43 -12.37
N ILE A 128 5.96 1.03 -11.15
CA ILE A 128 4.61 1.14 -10.59
C ILE A 128 4.57 2.39 -9.73
N TYR A 129 3.77 3.36 -10.13
CA TYR A 129 3.52 4.57 -9.36
C TYR A 129 2.40 4.30 -8.35
N VAL A 130 2.72 4.42 -7.07
CA VAL A 130 1.81 4.30 -5.93
C VAL A 130 1.40 5.70 -5.49
N ILE A 131 0.12 6.05 -5.64
CA ILE A 131 -0.39 7.40 -5.38
C ILE A 131 -1.45 7.37 -4.29
N GLY A 132 -1.32 8.30 -3.34
CA GLY A 132 -2.22 8.47 -2.21
C GLY A 132 -2.10 7.35 -1.18
N CYS A 133 -2.76 7.55 -0.03
CA CYS A 133 -2.99 6.53 1.00
C CYS A 133 -3.95 7.09 2.06
N LEU A 134 -4.61 6.23 2.83
CA LEU A 134 -5.27 6.67 4.05
C LEU A 134 -4.23 6.80 5.17
N GLY A 135 -3.51 5.73 5.44
CA GLY A 135 -2.42 5.64 6.40
C GLY A 135 -2.85 5.88 7.85
N TYR A 136 -1.88 5.79 8.76
CA TYR A 136 -2.09 6.11 10.17
C TYR A 136 -2.42 7.60 10.36
N ARG A 137 -3.42 7.90 11.21
CA ARG A 137 -3.93 9.28 11.43
C ARG A 137 -2.84 10.31 11.72
N HIS A 138 -1.83 9.93 12.51
CA HIS A 138 -0.75 10.80 12.96
C HIS A 138 0.33 11.07 11.88
N GLU A 139 0.33 10.31 10.78
CA GLU A 139 1.30 10.45 9.69
C GLU A 139 0.77 11.30 8.53
N ARG A 140 -0.54 11.58 8.54
CA ARG A 140 -1.22 12.31 7.47
C ARG A 140 -0.79 13.77 7.43
N ARG A 141 -0.54 14.27 6.22
CA ARG A 141 -0.14 15.66 5.96
C ARG A 141 -1.19 16.34 5.08
N PRO A 142 -2.12 17.11 5.67
CA PRO A 142 -3.16 17.82 4.92
C PRO A 142 -2.56 18.66 3.78
N GLY A 143 -3.19 18.61 2.60
CA GLY A 143 -2.73 19.31 1.40
C GLY A 143 -1.58 18.64 0.62
N PHE A 144 -0.99 17.56 1.15
CA PHE A 144 0.06 16.79 0.47
C PHE A 144 -0.47 15.48 -0.09
N THR A 145 0.03 15.05 -1.26
CA THR A 145 -0.29 13.75 -1.87
C THR A 145 0.97 12.88 -1.93
N PRO A 146 1.04 11.78 -1.16
CA PRO A 146 2.18 10.87 -1.24
C PRO A 146 2.22 10.19 -2.61
N VAL A 147 3.41 10.15 -3.21
CA VAL A 147 3.69 9.46 -4.48
C VAL A 147 4.98 8.68 -4.32
N HIS A 148 4.94 7.38 -4.59
CA HIS A 148 6.12 6.53 -4.65
C HIS A 148 6.21 5.85 -6.02
N ALA A 149 7.40 5.40 -6.38
CA ALA A 149 7.62 4.58 -7.55
C ALA A 149 8.41 3.33 -7.17
N LEU A 150 7.82 2.16 -7.42
CA LEU A 150 8.45 0.86 -7.30
C LEU A 150 9.02 0.45 -8.66
N ASP A 151 10.31 0.13 -8.73
CA ASP A 151 10.93 -0.45 -9.91
C ASP A 151 10.62 -1.96 -9.99
N ILE A 152 10.13 -2.46 -11.13
CA ILE A 152 9.70 -3.87 -11.27
C ILE A 152 10.84 -4.85 -11.56
N GLU A 153 12.04 -4.34 -11.80
CA GLU A 153 13.25 -5.13 -12.05
C GLU A 153 14.07 -5.29 -10.77
N THR A 154 14.20 -4.22 -9.99
CA THR A 154 14.99 -4.22 -8.73
C THR A 154 14.13 -4.38 -7.47
N PHE A 155 12.84 -4.07 -7.56
CA PHE A 155 11.92 -3.90 -6.43
C PHE A 155 12.36 -2.82 -5.43
N GLU A 156 13.23 -1.90 -5.82
CA GLU A 156 13.47 -0.69 -5.04
C GLU A 156 12.27 0.23 -5.15
N ILE A 157 11.86 0.82 -4.03
CA ILE A 157 10.81 1.84 -3.98
C ILE A 157 11.38 3.16 -3.48
N ALA A 158 10.94 4.27 -4.07
CA ALA A 158 11.37 5.60 -3.65
C ALA A 158 10.21 6.60 -3.70
N GLU A 159 10.22 7.58 -2.80
CA GLU A 159 9.36 8.75 -2.91
C GLU A 159 9.65 9.49 -4.23
N VAL A 160 8.58 9.94 -4.88
CA VAL A 160 8.66 10.83 -6.04
C VAL A 160 8.22 12.21 -5.57
N PRO A 161 9.17 13.15 -5.34
CA PRO A 161 8.81 14.51 -4.97
C PRO A 161 7.96 15.16 -6.06
N THR A 162 6.76 15.60 -5.70
CA THR A 162 5.84 16.29 -6.59
C THR A 162 5.55 17.71 -6.10
N ARG A 163 5.03 18.55 -7.00
CA ARG A 163 4.61 19.93 -6.70
C ARG A 163 3.35 20.29 -7.48
N GLY A 164 2.84 21.51 -7.30
CA GLY A 164 1.69 22.01 -8.05
C GLY A 164 0.37 21.81 -7.31
N ALA A 165 -0.73 21.69 -8.06
CA ALA A 165 -2.08 21.61 -7.52
C ALA A 165 -2.40 20.19 -7.02
N MET A 166 -1.79 19.80 -5.90
CA MET A 166 -1.98 18.47 -5.32
C MET A 166 -3.46 18.22 -4.93
N PRO A 167 -3.97 17.00 -5.12
CA PRO A 167 -5.28 16.56 -4.62
C PRO A 167 -5.45 16.62 -3.09
N GLY A 168 -4.35 16.78 -2.34
CA GLY A 168 -4.31 16.63 -0.89
C GLY A 168 -4.10 15.18 -0.47
N TRP A 169 -4.37 14.87 0.80
CA TRP A 169 -4.12 13.54 1.35
C TRP A 169 -5.24 12.58 0.94
N ILE A 170 -5.11 12.05 -0.28
CA ILE A 170 -6.17 11.36 -1.01
C ILE A 170 -6.06 9.83 -0.89
N TYR A 171 -7.22 9.15 -0.82
CA TYR A 171 -7.34 7.69 -0.74
C TYR A 171 -8.67 7.22 -1.38
N ARG A 172 -8.76 5.94 -1.75
CA ARG A 172 -9.90 5.32 -2.49
C ARG A 172 -10.25 6.03 -3.81
N HIS A 173 -9.31 6.74 -4.41
CA HIS A 173 -9.47 7.31 -5.75
C HIS A 173 -9.15 6.26 -6.82
N THR A 174 -9.53 6.52 -8.07
CA THR A 174 -9.08 5.74 -9.22
C THR A 174 -7.94 6.48 -9.91
N ALA A 175 -7.07 5.72 -10.58
CA ALA A 175 -5.99 6.27 -11.40
C ALA A 175 -5.93 5.55 -12.74
N ARG A 176 -5.52 6.28 -13.79
CA ARG A 176 -5.23 5.72 -15.11
C ARG A 176 -4.04 6.45 -15.74
N LEU A 177 -3.29 5.76 -16.58
CA LEU A 177 -2.30 6.38 -17.45
C LEU A 177 -3.01 7.04 -18.64
N ASP A 178 -2.63 8.27 -18.96
CA ASP A 178 -3.09 9.04 -20.12
C ASP A 178 -1.87 9.68 -20.79
N ALA A 179 -1.39 9.08 -21.88
CA ALA A 179 -0.07 9.38 -22.44
C ALA A 179 1.03 9.32 -21.37
N ASP A 180 1.65 10.47 -21.02
CA ASP A 180 2.74 10.57 -20.06
C ASP A 180 2.29 11.13 -18.68
N GLU A 181 0.97 11.18 -18.44
CA GLU A 181 0.39 11.70 -17.20
C GLU A 181 -0.45 10.63 -16.50
N ILE A 182 -0.41 10.61 -15.16
CA ILE A 182 -1.35 9.80 -14.37
C ILE A 182 -2.53 10.67 -13.98
N VAL A 183 -3.72 10.29 -14.42
CA VAL A 183 -4.97 10.99 -14.13
C VAL A 183 -5.66 10.30 -12.96
N ILE A 184 -6.00 11.05 -11.92
CA ILE A 184 -6.76 10.55 -10.78
C ILE A 184 -8.11 11.24 -10.63
N THR A 185 -9.12 10.50 -10.22
CA THR A 185 -10.47 11.01 -9.98
C THR A 185 -11.18 10.25 -8.86
N GLY A 186 -12.22 10.87 -8.29
CA GLY A 186 -12.99 10.33 -7.18
C GLY A 186 -12.15 10.12 -5.91
N GLY A 187 -12.65 9.28 -5.02
CA GLY A 187 -12.05 9.02 -3.71
C GLY A 187 -12.37 10.09 -2.67
N LYS A 188 -11.58 10.09 -1.60
CA LYS A 188 -11.71 11.04 -0.48
C LYS A 188 -10.36 11.69 -0.20
N ALA A 189 -10.38 12.95 0.20
CA ALA A 189 -9.21 13.66 0.70
C ALA A 189 -9.39 14.02 2.18
N VAL A 190 -8.29 13.99 2.93
CA VAL A 190 -8.27 14.51 4.30
C VAL A 190 -8.10 16.02 4.29
N THR A 191 -9.04 16.71 4.91
CA THR A 191 -9.04 18.16 5.14
C THR A 191 -8.95 18.45 6.64
N LEU A 192 -8.59 19.68 7.00
CA LEU A 192 -8.66 20.14 8.39
C LEU A 192 -9.81 21.12 8.52
N ALA A 193 -10.69 20.89 9.50
CA ALA A 193 -11.74 21.82 9.89
C ALA A 193 -11.79 21.87 11.41
N GLU A 194 -11.74 23.08 11.98
CA GLU A 194 -11.74 23.32 13.44
C GLU A 194 -10.65 22.56 14.22
N GLY A 195 -9.54 22.23 13.56
CA GLY A 195 -8.43 21.47 14.16
C GLY A 195 -8.56 19.96 14.05
N ASP A 196 -9.68 19.44 13.53
CA ASP A 196 -9.91 18.01 13.32
C ASP A 196 -9.79 17.59 11.85
N GLN A 197 -9.34 16.35 11.64
CA GLN A 197 -9.31 15.74 10.33
C GLN A 197 -10.71 15.37 9.88
N GLN A 198 -11.15 15.93 8.76
CA GLN A 198 -12.36 15.55 8.06
C GLN A 198 -12.04 14.78 6.78
N HIS A 199 -12.97 13.96 6.32
CA HIS A 199 -12.86 13.18 5.10
C HIS A 199 -13.88 13.67 4.09
N THR A 200 -13.43 14.42 3.09
CA THR A 200 -14.30 15.03 2.07
C THR A 200 -14.19 14.26 0.77
N ALA A 201 -15.29 14.07 0.05
CA ALA A 201 -15.26 13.50 -1.29
C ALA A 201 -14.41 14.37 -2.23
N ASN A 202 -13.52 13.75 -3.00
CA ASN A 202 -12.83 14.45 -4.07
C ASN A 202 -13.74 14.49 -5.31
N LEU A 203 -14.19 15.70 -5.66
CA LEU A 203 -15.06 15.95 -6.82
C LEU A 203 -14.28 16.42 -8.06
N GLN A 204 -12.95 16.48 -7.97
CA GLN A 204 -12.10 17.06 -9.00
C GLN A 204 -11.25 15.97 -9.66
N THR A 205 -10.85 16.21 -10.90
CA THR A 205 -9.89 15.38 -11.62
C THR A 205 -8.52 16.07 -11.58
N TYR A 206 -7.48 15.29 -11.29
CA TYR A 206 -6.11 15.78 -11.23
C TYR A 206 -5.21 14.97 -12.16
N ARG A 207 -4.20 15.62 -12.72
CA ARG A 207 -3.19 15.01 -13.58
C ARG A 207 -1.81 15.23 -12.99
N LEU A 208 -1.03 14.15 -12.87
CA LEU A 208 0.39 14.22 -12.55
C LEU A 208 1.22 14.04 -13.81
N SER A 209 1.94 15.07 -14.23
CA SER A 209 3.01 14.92 -15.23
C SER A 209 4.17 14.16 -14.63
N LEU A 210 4.51 13.00 -15.18
CA LEU A 210 5.62 12.17 -14.69
C LEU A 210 6.98 12.77 -15.07
N LYS A 211 7.04 13.49 -16.19
CA LYS A 211 8.24 14.18 -16.65
C LYS A 211 8.61 15.32 -15.71
N ASP A 212 7.65 16.19 -15.40
CA ASP A 212 7.91 17.42 -14.64
C ASP A 212 7.65 17.27 -13.14
N ARG A 213 6.94 16.20 -12.75
CA ARG A 213 6.46 15.91 -11.38
C ARG A 213 5.55 17.02 -10.84
N VAL A 214 4.67 17.50 -11.71
CA VAL A 214 3.75 18.60 -11.43
C VAL A 214 2.31 18.11 -11.53
N TRP A 215 1.54 18.36 -10.48
CA TRP A 215 0.10 18.19 -10.44
C TRP A 215 -0.61 19.39 -11.06
N ARG A 216 -1.63 19.10 -11.88
CA ARG A 216 -2.60 20.06 -12.39
C ARG A 216 -4.00 19.56 -12.08
N ARG A 217 -4.91 20.48 -11.80
CA ARG A 217 -6.34 20.19 -11.74
C ARG A 217 -6.90 20.33 -13.15
N ASP A 218 -7.60 19.32 -13.65
CA ASP A 218 -8.38 19.48 -14.87
C ASP A 218 -9.47 20.50 -14.55
N MET A 219 -9.44 21.63 -15.25
CA MET A 219 -10.54 22.59 -15.21
C MET A 219 -11.60 22.03 -16.14
N ASP A 220 -12.84 21.90 -15.65
CA ASP A 220 -13.97 21.59 -16.52
C ASP A 220 -13.96 22.62 -17.67
N MET A 221 -13.96 22.14 -18.92
CA MET A 221 -14.35 22.97 -20.04
C MET A 221 -15.82 23.29 -19.78
N GLU A 222 -16.12 24.49 -19.29
CA GLU A 222 -17.48 25.03 -19.30
C GLU A 222 -17.98 24.92 -20.75
N GLY A 223 -18.90 23.97 -20.97
CA GLY A 223 -19.64 23.81 -22.22
C GLY A 223 -20.78 24.79 -22.33
#